data_AF-A0A0F0C2X9-F1
#
_entry.id   AF-A0A0F0C2X9-F1
#
_cell.length_a   1.000
_cell.length_b   1.000
_cell.length_c   1.000
_cell.angle_alpha   90.00
_cell.angle_beta   90.00
_cell.angle_gamma   90.00
#
_symmetry.space_group_name_H-M   'P 1'
#
loop_
_entity.id
_entity.type
_entity.pdbx_description
1 polymer ?
#
loop_
_entity_poly.entity_id
_entity_poly.type
_entity_poly.pdbx_seq_one_letter_code
_entity_poly.pdbx_strand_id
1 'polypeptide(L)' 'MEKHYCDICGGETPAGYVKATSETAQIFSGAGFQDVCCRCLGRAKSISWREVVQSAIGKDDFFSDM' A
#
# COMPACT_ATOMS: atom_id res chain seq x y z
N MET A 1 8.69 21.24 14.81
CA MET A 1 8.41 20.30 13.70
C MET A 1 7.33 19.37 14.19
N GLU A 2 6.23 19.29 13.46
CA GLU A 2 5.20 18.27 13.70
C GLU A 2 5.79 16.89 13.36
N LYS A 3 5.54 15.89 14.20
CA LYS A 3 6.03 14.53 13.98
C LYS A 3 5.00 13.77 13.16
N HIS A 4 5.45 13.16 12.08
CA HIS A 4 4.63 12.32 11.20
C HIS A 4 5.05 10.87 11.33
N TYR A 5 4.09 9.97 11.15
CA TYR A 5 4.30 8.53 11.31
C TYR A 5 3.78 7.79 10.09
N CYS A 6 4.44 6.69 9.76
CA CYS A 6 4.04 5.88 8.63
C CYS A 6 2.72 5.19 8.93
N ASP A 7 1.72 5.38 8.07
CA ASP A 7 0.38 4.79 8.23
C ASP A 7 0.38 3.25 8.19
N ILE A 8 1.45 2.64 7.68
CA ILE A 8 1.58 1.17 7.56
C ILE A 8 2.32 0.57 8.76
N CYS A 9 3.43 1.17 9.21
CA CYS A 9 4.32 0.56 10.21
C CYS A 9 4.52 1.39 11.49
N GLY A 10 3.95 2.59 11.57
CA GLY A 10 4.07 3.50 12.71
C GLY A 10 5.45 4.14 12.89
N GLY A 11 6.42 3.89 12.00
CA GLY A 11 7.74 4.49 12.06
C GLY A 11 7.72 5.99 11.72
N GLU A 12 8.53 6.80 12.38
CA GLU A 12 8.67 8.23 12.08
C GLU A 12 9.11 8.44 10.62
N THR A 13 8.40 9.32 9.91
CA THR A 13 8.60 9.58 8.48
C THR A 13 8.37 11.07 8.18
N PRO A 14 8.94 11.64 7.11
CA PRO A 14 8.58 12.98 6.67
C PRO A 14 7.13 13.05 6.19
N ALA A 15 6.47 14.19 6.42
CA ALA A 15 5.14 14.49 5.91
C ALA A 15 5.09 14.40 4.38
N GLY A 16 4.05 13.77 3.83
CA GLY A 16 3.78 13.76 2.39
C GLY A 16 4.83 13.01 1.57
N TYR A 17 5.54 12.05 2.15
CA TYR A 17 6.52 11.22 1.42
C TYR A 17 5.90 10.44 0.25
N VAL A 18 4.55 10.31 0.21
CA VAL A 18 3.76 9.69 -0.86
C VAL A 18 3.56 10.61 -2.08
N LYS A 19 4.53 11.47 -2.41
CA LYS A 19 4.50 12.31 -3.63
C LYS A 19 5.32 11.74 -4.79
N ALA A 20 5.51 10.42 -4.84
CA ALA A 20 6.15 9.79 -5.99
C ALA A 20 5.10 9.44 -7.06
N THR A 21 5.32 9.83 -8.31
CA THR A 21 4.41 9.65 -9.47
C THR A 21 4.17 8.19 -9.90
N SER A 22 4.51 7.21 -9.07
CA SER A 22 4.35 5.79 -9.35
C SER A 22 2.92 5.30 -9.11
N GLU A 23 2.47 4.32 -9.90
CA GLU A 23 1.20 3.59 -9.74
C GLU A 23 0.93 3.18 -8.29
N THR A 24 1.92 2.62 -7.59
CA THR A 24 1.83 2.24 -6.17
C THR A 24 1.42 3.40 -5.25
N ALA A 25 1.94 4.60 -5.50
CA ALA A 25 1.62 5.78 -4.69
C ALA A 25 0.22 6.32 -4.98
N GLN A 26 -0.26 6.22 -6.23
CA GLN A 26 -1.64 6.57 -6.59
C GLN A 26 -2.63 5.64 -5.89
N ILE A 27 -2.32 4.34 -5.82
CA ILE A 27 -3.15 3.36 -5.11
C ILE A 27 -3.16 3.65 -3.61
N PHE A 28 -2.02 3.99 -3.02
CA PHE A 28 -1.94 4.38 -1.61
C PHE A 28 -2.74 5.64 -1.30
N SER A 29 -2.62 6.67 -2.15
CA SER A 29 -3.42 7.88 -2.05
C SER A 29 -4.93 7.59 -2.16
N GLY A 30 -5.34 6.77 -3.14
CA GLY A 30 -6.72 6.33 -3.31
C GLY A 30 -7.27 5.52 -2.13
N ALA A 31 -6.41 4.79 -1.42
CA ALA A 31 -6.75 4.06 -0.20
C ALA A 31 -6.74 4.93 1.08
N GLY A 32 -6.38 6.21 0.99
CA GLY A 32 -6.34 7.14 2.12
C GLY A 32 -5.02 7.15 2.91
N PHE A 33 -3.98 6.47 2.44
CA PHE A 33 -2.64 6.56 3.04
C PHE A 33 -1.98 7.89 2.65
N GLN A 34 -1.56 8.66 3.64
CA GLN A 34 -0.98 10.00 3.47
C GLN A 34 0.53 10.00 3.72
N ASP A 35 0.98 9.29 4.75
CA ASP A 35 2.37 9.25 5.17
C ASP A 35 2.88 7.81 5.10
N VAL A 36 3.65 7.47 4.06
CA VAL A 36 4.25 6.13 3.91
C VAL A 36 5.75 6.24 3.80
N CYS A 37 6.48 5.57 4.70
CA CYS A 37 7.94 5.60 4.69
C CYS A 37 8.54 4.87 3.48
N CYS A 38 9.80 5.19 3.14
CA CYS A 38 10.53 4.61 2.02
C CYS A 38 10.59 3.07 2.05
N ARG A 39 10.66 2.47 3.24
CA ARG A 39 10.70 1.01 3.42
C ARG A 39 9.40 0.35 3.03
N CYS A 40 8.27 0.87 3.50
CA CYS A 40 6.95 0.35 3.14
C CYS A 40 6.63 0.60 1.67
N LEU A 41 6.98 1.78 1.13
CA LEU A 41 6.83 2.08 -0.29
C LEU A 41 7.69 1.15 -1.17
N GLY A 42 8.93 0.88 -0.76
CA GLY A 42 9.82 -0.05 -1.46
C GLY A 42 9.28 -1.48 -1.47
N ARG A 43 8.77 -1.97 -0.33
CA ARG A 43 8.10 -3.29 -0.26
C ARG A 43 6.87 -3.34 -1.15
N ALA A 44 6.04 -2.29 -1.14
CA ALA A 44 4.84 -2.23 -1.96
C ALA A 44 5.12 -2.34 -3.47
N LYS A 45 6.24 -1.78 -3.94
CA LYS A 45 6.69 -1.93 -5.34
C LYS A 45 7.06 -3.36 -5.72
N SER A 46 7.42 -4.20 -4.75
CA SER A 46 7.72 -5.62 -4.97
C SER A 46 6.51 -6.54 -4.88
N ILE A 47 5.35 -6.01 -4.49
CA ILE A 47 4.11 -6.78 -4.38
C ILE A 47 3.39 -6.74 -5.74
N SER A 48 2.99 -7.91 -6.23
CA SER A 48 2.16 -8.01 -7.43
C SER A 48 0.72 -7.57 -7.13
N TRP A 49 0.24 -6.53 -7.82
CA TRP A 49 -1.16 -6.11 -7.69
C TRP A 49 -2.15 -7.21 -8.08
N ARG A 50 -1.76 -8.10 -9.00
CA ARG A 50 -2.58 -9.28 -9.33
C ARG A 50 -2.80 -10.16 -8.11
N GLU A 51 -1.76 -10.42 -7.32
CA GLU A 51 -1.86 -11.25 -6.12
C GLU A 51 -2.67 -10.55 -5.04
N VAL A 52 -2.50 -9.24 -4.86
CA VAL A 52 -3.31 -8.43 -3.94
C VAL A 52 -4.80 -8.51 -4.29
N VAL A 53 -5.14 -8.27 -5.57
CA VAL A 53 -6.53 -8.32 -6.05
C VAL A 53 -7.10 -9.73 -5.91
N GLN A 54 -6.34 -10.77 -6.27
CA GLN A 54 -6.76 -12.17 -6.11
C GLN A 54 -6.99 -12.53 -4.63
N SER A 55 -6.14 -12.05 -3.73
CA SER A 55 -6.31 -12.28 -2.29
C SER A 55 -7.49 -11.52 -1.71
N ALA A 56 -7.77 -10.31 -2.21
CA ALA A 56 -8.84 -9.45 -1.70
C ALA A 56 -10.24 -9.85 -2.20
N ILE A 57 -10.35 -10.32 -3.45
CA ILE A 57 -11.61 -10.75 -4.05
C ILE A 57 -12.01 -12.16 -3.59
N GLY A 58 -11.05 -12.96 -3.11
CA GLY A 58 -11.31 -14.28 -2.55
C GLY A 58 -11.11 -15.38 -3.58
N LYS A 59 -10.22 -16.30 -3.23
CA LYS A 59 -10.07 -17.63 -3.84
C LYS A 59 -10.94 -18.67 -3.11
N ASP A 60 -11.99 -18.24 -2.40
CA ASP A 60 -12.79 -19.13 -1.54
C ASP A 60 -14.15 -19.53 -2.14
N ASP A 61 -14.68 -18.87 -3.16
CA ASP A 61 -16.06 -19.17 -3.63
C ASP A 61 -16.23 -19.46 -5.14
N PHE A 62 -15.16 -19.55 -5.95
CA PHE A 62 -15.33 -19.75 -7.41
C PHE A 62 -14.99 -21.14 -7.96
N PHE A 63 -14.35 -22.02 -7.17
CA PHE A 63 -13.91 -23.34 -7.64
C PHE A 63 -14.24 -24.51 -6.70
N SER A 64 -15.11 -24.32 -5.70
CA SER A 64 -15.56 -25.43 -4.84
C SER A 64 -16.73 -26.23 -5.45
N ASP A 65 -17.32 -25.77 -6.56
CA ASP A 65 -18.48 -26.41 -7.23
C ASP A 65 -18.25 -26.70 -8.73
N MET A 66 -17.02 -27.01 -9.16
CA MET A 66 -16.78 -27.64 -10.48
C MET A 66 -16.01 -28.95 -10.35
#